data_AF-A0A8D3DFT9-F1
#
_entry.id   AF-A0A8D3DFT9-F1
#
_cell.length_a   1.000
_cell.length_b   1.000
_cell.length_c   1.000
_cell.angle_alpha   90.00
_cell.angle_beta   90.00
_cell.angle_gamma   90.00
#
_symmetry.space_group_name_H-M   'P 1'
#
loop_
_entity.id
_entity.type
_entity.pdbx_description
1 polymer ?
#
loop_
_entity_poly.entity_id
_entity_poly.type
_entity_poly.pdbx_seq_one_letter_code
_entity_poly.pdbx_strand_id
1 'polypeptide(L)'
;MDLQTAIQETQCALNLVLNNKFSEALDLLKPWWRDSMYHALGYSSILVMQATMTFEHRDIQTAMATIKDALNTCQKFRKKNSVVGSLSSLISKQTRLQEEEMHAEICYAECLLQKATLTFVQNKVLLKLYQRLNAVVFEIVCPELPDVLDENMISFIKGGIKIRTSYQIYKECQNVLNVNQDLAGQSDLFRQFEGGVKLGIGSFNLMLSLLPQRILRLLEFIGFSGNRDFGLSQLREGASSQSLRSILSALTLLFYHTYVSLILGTGEGNLVEAEALLEPYQHKYPKGSIILFYTARIATLRGNFEKARARYEECISSQQEWKQIHHLCYWELMWTHSYQQEWQQAYRYADLLCKESRWSKAIYVYQKAAIISMMSEEDVKKTGEDIVELFRSVRLHVSC
;
A
#
# COMPACT_ATOMS: atom_id res chain seq x y z
N MET A 1 -11.76 22.56 -15.14
CA MET A 1 -10.40 22.10 -15.45
C MET A 1 -10.52 20.91 -16.38
N ASP A 2 -9.71 20.82 -17.43
CA ASP A 2 -9.69 19.65 -18.31
C ASP A 2 -8.90 18.47 -17.71
N LEU A 3 -9.13 17.29 -18.27
CA LEU A 3 -8.56 16.03 -17.78
C LEU A 3 -7.03 15.97 -17.90
N GLN A 4 -6.45 16.54 -18.95
CA GLN A 4 -5.01 16.47 -19.19
C GLN A 4 -4.26 17.29 -18.14
N THR A 5 -4.72 18.52 -17.88
CA THR A 5 -4.18 19.34 -16.79
C THR A 5 -4.35 18.65 -15.44
N ALA A 6 -5.51 18.03 -15.18
CA ALA A 6 -5.73 17.31 -13.92
C ALA A 6 -4.74 16.16 -13.68
N ILE A 7 -4.43 15.38 -14.72
CA ILE A 7 -3.43 14.31 -14.67
C ILE A 7 -2.03 14.89 -14.43
N GLN A 8 -1.67 15.97 -15.13
CA GLN A 8 -0.36 16.60 -15.00
C GLN A 8 -0.13 17.20 -13.61
N GLU A 9 -1.10 17.93 -13.05
CA GLU A 9 -1.01 18.47 -11.69
C GLU A 9 -0.93 17.34 -10.65
N THR A 10 -1.67 16.25 -10.85
CA THR A 10 -1.57 15.06 -9.98
C THR A 10 -0.23 14.35 -10.11
N GLN A 11 0.37 14.32 -11.30
CA GLN A 11 1.74 13.82 -11.50
C GLN A 11 2.77 14.69 -10.77
N CYS A 12 2.60 16.02 -10.79
CA CYS A 12 3.44 16.93 -10.01
C CYS A 12 3.30 16.66 -8.51
N ALA A 13 2.08 16.48 -8.00
CA ALA A 13 1.84 16.11 -6.60
C ALA A 13 2.50 14.78 -6.23
N LEU A 14 2.43 13.77 -7.10
CA LEU A 14 3.10 12.49 -6.89
C LEU A 14 4.63 12.67 -6.84
N ASN A 15 5.20 13.50 -7.71
CA ASN A 15 6.63 13.80 -7.68
C ASN A 15 7.04 14.52 -6.39
N LEU A 16 6.18 15.38 -5.84
CA LEU A 16 6.40 16.03 -4.54
C LEU A 16 6.41 15.00 -3.40
N VAL A 17 5.44 14.09 -3.36
CA VAL A 17 5.39 12.97 -2.40
C VAL A 17 6.67 12.13 -2.46
N LEU A 18 7.13 11.80 -3.67
CA LEU A 18 8.35 11.00 -3.88
C LEU A 18 9.65 11.75 -3.50
N ASN A 19 9.59 13.08 -3.35
CA ASN A 19 10.67 13.91 -2.82
C ASN A 19 10.41 14.37 -1.38
N ASN A 20 9.54 13.65 -0.65
CA ASN A 20 9.21 13.92 0.75
C ASN A 20 8.51 15.27 1.04
N LYS A 21 7.98 15.94 0.00
CA LYS A 21 7.27 17.23 0.12
C LYS A 21 5.76 17.00 0.24
N PHE A 22 5.34 16.32 1.30
CA PHE A 22 3.95 15.84 1.44
C PHE A 22 2.95 17.00 1.59
N SER A 23 3.30 18.01 2.37
CA SER A 23 2.45 19.19 2.57
C SER A 23 2.26 19.99 1.28
N GLU A 24 3.33 20.22 0.51
CA GLU A 24 3.27 20.89 -0.80
C GLU A 24 2.40 20.10 -1.80
N ALA A 25 2.48 18.76 -1.76
CA ALA A 25 1.63 17.91 -2.60
C ALA A 25 0.14 18.05 -2.26
N LEU A 26 -0.21 18.10 -0.96
CA LEU A 26 -1.58 18.32 -0.53
C LEU A 26 -2.08 19.72 -0.91
N ASP A 27 -1.26 20.75 -0.73
CA ASP A 27 -1.59 22.13 -1.07
C ASP A 27 -1.81 22.33 -2.57
N LEU A 28 -1.03 21.64 -3.41
CA LEU A 28 -1.23 21.62 -4.87
C LEU A 28 -2.60 21.04 -5.24
N LEU A 29 -3.03 19.97 -4.56
CA LEU A 29 -4.26 19.26 -4.94
C LEU A 29 -5.54 19.87 -4.34
N LYS A 30 -5.40 20.57 -3.22
CA LYS A 30 -6.51 21.10 -2.41
C LYS A 30 -7.43 22.12 -3.11
N PRO A 31 -7.03 22.91 -4.12
CA PRO A 31 -7.97 23.82 -4.79
C PRO A 31 -9.04 23.08 -5.61
N TRP A 32 -8.74 21.86 -6.10
CA TRP A 32 -9.57 21.18 -7.10
C TRP A 32 -10.06 19.79 -6.68
N TRP A 33 -9.71 19.30 -5.50
CA TRP A 33 -10.05 17.93 -5.07
C TRP A 33 -11.56 17.62 -4.99
N ARG A 34 -12.44 18.64 -5.00
CA ARG A 34 -13.90 18.44 -5.05
C ARG A 34 -14.49 18.49 -6.46
N ASP A 35 -13.74 19.02 -7.42
CA ASP A 35 -14.21 19.36 -8.76
C ASP A 35 -13.48 18.59 -9.86
N SER A 36 -12.36 17.93 -9.56
CA SER A 36 -11.58 17.14 -10.51
C SER A 36 -11.32 15.72 -9.97
N MET A 37 -11.61 14.68 -10.76
CA MET A 37 -11.48 13.28 -10.34
C MET A 37 -10.05 12.89 -9.92
N TYR A 38 -9.04 13.42 -10.62
CA TYR A 38 -7.64 13.11 -10.36
C TYR A 38 -7.11 13.84 -9.12
N HIS A 39 -7.51 15.10 -8.93
CA HIS A 39 -7.23 15.84 -7.71
C HIS A 39 -7.91 15.19 -6.49
N ALA A 40 -9.15 14.76 -6.65
CA ALA A 40 -9.90 14.05 -5.62
C ALA A 40 -9.20 12.75 -5.21
N LEU A 41 -8.83 11.93 -6.20
CA LEU A 41 -8.07 10.70 -6.01
C LEU A 41 -6.72 10.98 -5.35
N GLY A 42 -5.90 11.88 -5.90
CA GLY A 42 -4.56 12.17 -5.37
C GLY A 42 -4.60 12.69 -3.93
N TYR A 43 -5.48 13.66 -3.64
CA TYR A 43 -5.60 14.26 -2.32
C TYR A 43 -6.06 13.23 -1.29
N SER A 44 -7.09 12.45 -1.62
CA SER A 44 -7.57 11.37 -0.75
C SER A 44 -6.53 10.25 -0.57
N SER A 45 -5.76 9.91 -1.60
CA SER A 45 -4.70 8.88 -1.55
C SER A 45 -3.60 9.24 -0.57
N ILE A 46 -3.16 10.50 -0.54
CA ILE A 46 -2.14 10.98 0.41
C ILE A 46 -2.67 10.87 1.85
N LEU A 47 -3.93 11.28 2.10
CA LEU A 47 -4.54 11.15 3.42
C LEU A 47 -4.78 9.69 3.83
N VAL A 48 -5.13 8.82 2.88
CA VAL A 48 -5.25 7.37 3.11
C VAL A 48 -3.89 6.79 3.51
N MET A 49 -2.82 7.18 2.82
CA MET A 49 -1.45 6.77 3.15
C MET A 49 -1.09 7.21 4.57
N GLN A 50 -1.33 8.48 4.91
CA GLN A 50 -1.12 9.00 6.27
C GLN A 50 -1.89 8.20 7.31
N ALA A 51 -3.20 8.03 7.14
CA ALA A 51 -4.05 7.29 8.07
C ALA A 51 -3.62 5.82 8.26
N THR A 52 -3.17 5.17 7.18
CA THR A 52 -2.69 3.79 7.22
C THR A 52 -1.38 3.66 7.98
N MET A 53 -0.50 4.67 7.88
CA MET A 53 0.77 4.67 8.60
C MET A 53 0.62 5.09 10.06
N THR A 54 -0.25 6.06 10.37
CA THR A 54 -0.37 6.59 11.73
C THR A 54 -1.21 5.70 12.64
N PHE A 55 -2.19 4.97 12.07
CA PHE A 55 -3.22 4.26 12.81
C PHE A 55 -4.00 5.16 13.79
N GLU A 56 -3.96 6.48 13.61
CA GLU A 56 -4.67 7.42 14.47
C GLU A 56 -6.13 7.52 14.07
N HIS A 57 -7.03 7.39 15.05
CA HIS A 57 -8.46 7.45 14.79
C HIS A 57 -8.88 8.73 14.06
N ARG A 58 -8.29 9.88 14.42
CA ARG A 58 -8.56 11.18 13.76
C ARG A 58 -8.18 11.16 12.29
N ASP A 59 -6.99 10.66 11.97
CA ASP A 59 -6.51 10.58 10.58
C ASP A 59 -7.36 9.60 9.77
N ILE A 60 -7.71 8.45 10.36
CA ILE A 60 -8.60 7.45 9.74
C ILE A 60 -9.98 8.06 9.44
N GLN A 61 -10.60 8.78 10.38
CA GLN A 61 -11.89 9.42 10.12
C GLN A 61 -11.79 10.50 9.04
N THR A 62 -10.73 11.31 9.06
CA THR A 62 -10.48 12.34 8.05
C THR A 62 -10.33 11.71 6.67
N ALA A 63 -9.49 10.67 6.54
CA ALA A 63 -9.31 9.96 5.28
C ALA A 63 -10.60 9.25 4.81
N MET A 64 -11.38 8.66 5.72
CA MET A 64 -12.67 8.05 5.41
C MET A 64 -13.71 9.05 4.90
N ALA A 65 -13.74 10.27 5.44
CA ALA A 65 -14.57 11.35 4.94
C ALA A 65 -14.10 11.83 3.55
N THR A 66 -12.80 12.12 3.40
CA THR A 66 -12.24 12.61 2.14
C THR A 66 -12.38 11.59 1.00
N ILE A 67 -12.15 10.30 1.25
CA ILE A 67 -12.31 9.27 0.21
C ILE A 67 -13.79 9.08 -0.19
N LYS A 68 -14.74 9.34 0.72
CA LYS A 68 -16.16 9.35 0.40
C LYS A 68 -16.51 10.52 -0.52
N ASP A 69 -15.97 11.69 -0.25
CA ASP A 69 -16.11 12.86 -1.13
C ASP A 69 -15.45 12.62 -2.49
N ALA A 70 -14.27 11.99 -2.53
CA ALA A 70 -13.60 11.64 -3.78
C ALA A 70 -14.41 10.66 -4.63
N LEU A 71 -15.03 9.65 -4.02
CA LEU A 71 -15.99 8.77 -4.70
C LEU A 71 -17.16 9.55 -5.29
N ASN A 72 -17.72 10.51 -4.54
CA ASN A 72 -18.81 11.34 -5.03
C ASN A 72 -18.36 12.22 -6.20
N THR A 73 -17.15 12.79 -6.14
CA THR A 73 -16.58 13.57 -7.24
C THR A 73 -16.39 12.71 -8.48
N CYS A 74 -15.74 11.53 -8.37
CA CYS A 74 -15.57 10.62 -9.51
C CYS A 74 -16.92 10.20 -10.11
N GLN A 75 -17.93 9.93 -9.26
CA GLN A 75 -19.27 9.52 -9.70
C GLN A 75 -19.97 10.56 -10.59
N LYS A 76 -19.64 11.86 -10.47
CA LYS A 76 -20.19 12.92 -11.34
C LYS A 76 -19.75 12.76 -12.80
N PHE A 77 -18.57 12.18 -13.02
CA PHE A 77 -17.93 11.99 -14.34
C PHE A 77 -18.13 10.59 -14.91
N ARG A 78 -18.59 9.63 -14.09
CA ARG A 78 -18.93 8.27 -14.56
C ARG A 78 -20.18 8.30 -15.43
N LYS A 79 -20.33 7.26 -16.27
CA LYS A 79 -21.52 7.04 -17.08
C LYS A 79 -22.77 7.10 -16.21
N LYS A 80 -23.60 8.13 -16.41
CA LYS A 80 -25.00 8.05 -16.00
C LYS A 80 -25.66 7.09 -16.98
N ASN A 81 -26.32 6.05 -16.50
CA ASN A 81 -27.19 5.24 -17.36
C ASN A 81 -28.17 6.18 -18.06
N SER A 82 -27.88 6.55 -19.32
CA SER A 82 -28.78 7.34 -20.14
C SER A 82 -29.90 6.40 -20.56
N VAL A 83 -30.93 6.34 -19.73
CA VAL A 83 -32.24 5.94 -20.17
C VAL A 83 -32.61 6.92 -21.29
N VAL A 84 -32.74 6.40 -22.52
CA VAL A 84 -33.10 7.06 -23.80
C VAL A 84 -31.94 7.61 -24.65
N GLY A 85 -31.84 7.09 -25.88
CA GLY A 85 -31.59 7.92 -27.06
C GLY A 85 -30.33 7.68 -27.89
N SER A 86 -30.47 6.86 -28.94
CA SER A 86 -29.62 6.81 -30.15
C SER A 86 -29.29 8.20 -30.71
N LEU A 87 -28.06 8.43 -31.19
CA LEU A 87 -27.77 8.99 -32.54
C LEU A 87 -26.26 9.11 -32.80
N SER A 88 -25.87 8.54 -33.93
CA SER A 88 -24.54 8.20 -34.41
C SER A 88 -23.87 9.30 -35.26
N SER A 89 -23.65 10.52 -34.75
CA SER A 89 -23.03 11.56 -35.61
C SER A 89 -22.17 12.65 -34.93
N LEU A 90 -21.54 12.41 -33.77
CA LEU A 90 -20.61 13.37 -33.15
C LEU A 90 -19.27 12.76 -32.71
N ILE A 91 -18.53 12.22 -33.67
CA ILE A 91 -17.36 11.36 -33.43
C ILE A 91 -16.21 12.08 -32.68
N SER A 92 -16.03 13.41 -32.76
CA SER A 92 -14.93 14.08 -32.04
C SER A 92 -15.24 14.48 -30.59
N LYS A 93 -16.50 14.85 -30.29
CA LYS A 93 -16.94 15.13 -28.90
C LYS A 93 -17.20 13.85 -28.12
N GLN A 94 -17.64 12.79 -28.81
CA GLN A 94 -17.93 11.51 -28.22
C GLN A 94 -16.66 10.80 -27.73
N THR A 95 -15.53 10.91 -28.43
CA THR A 95 -14.24 10.37 -27.96
C THR A 95 -13.73 11.03 -26.69
N ARG A 96 -13.80 12.38 -26.58
CA ARG A 96 -13.34 13.09 -25.36
C ARG A 96 -14.21 12.77 -24.14
N LEU A 97 -15.53 12.72 -24.31
CA LEU A 97 -16.45 12.31 -23.24
C LEU A 97 -16.21 10.85 -22.84
N GLN A 98 -15.93 9.99 -23.80
CA GLN A 98 -15.59 8.59 -23.55
C GLN A 98 -14.26 8.43 -22.78
N GLU A 99 -13.23 9.23 -23.09
CA GLU A 99 -11.97 9.25 -22.33
C GLU A 99 -12.19 9.70 -20.88
N GLU A 100 -12.92 10.80 -20.67
CA GLU A 100 -13.22 11.28 -19.31
C GLU A 100 -13.99 10.24 -18.48
N GLU A 101 -14.98 9.58 -19.08
CA GLU A 101 -15.70 8.48 -18.44
C GLU A 101 -14.78 7.29 -18.10
N MET A 102 -13.90 6.88 -19.02
CA MET A 102 -12.93 5.81 -18.82
C MET A 102 -12.02 6.10 -17.61
N HIS A 103 -11.53 7.32 -17.50
CA HIS A 103 -10.71 7.76 -16.37
C HIS A 103 -11.51 7.84 -15.06
N ALA A 104 -12.78 8.26 -15.12
CA ALA A 104 -13.65 8.31 -13.96
C ALA A 104 -13.94 6.91 -13.38
N GLU A 105 -14.12 5.90 -14.25
CA GLU A 105 -14.26 4.50 -13.83
C GLU A 105 -13.03 4.02 -13.05
N ILE A 106 -11.82 4.23 -13.58
CA ILE A 106 -10.57 3.84 -12.90
C ILE A 106 -10.42 4.59 -11.57
N CYS A 107 -10.57 5.91 -11.55
CA CYS A 107 -10.39 6.69 -10.32
C CYS A 107 -11.41 6.27 -9.25
N TYR A 108 -12.64 5.95 -9.65
CA TYR A 108 -13.65 5.43 -8.74
C TYR A 108 -13.28 4.04 -8.19
N ALA A 109 -12.83 3.13 -9.04
CA ALA A 109 -12.39 1.79 -8.65
C ALA A 109 -11.22 1.84 -7.65
N GLU A 110 -10.27 2.77 -7.84
CA GLU A 110 -9.16 3.01 -6.91
C GLU A 110 -9.64 3.57 -5.57
N CYS A 111 -10.54 4.55 -5.61
CA CYS A 111 -11.13 5.09 -4.38
C CYS A 111 -11.89 4.01 -3.59
N LEU A 112 -12.56 3.08 -4.27
CA LEU A 112 -13.21 1.93 -3.63
C LEU A 112 -12.20 1.02 -2.91
N LEU A 113 -11.05 0.75 -3.55
CA LEU A 113 -9.98 -0.05 -2.94
C LEU A 113 -9.41 0.65 -1.71
N GLN A 114 -9.04 1.92 -1.82
CA GLN A 114 -8.50 2.70 -0.70
C GLN A 114 -9.50 2.79 0.46
N LYS A 115 -10.78 2.95 0.17
CA LYS A 115 -11.85 2.93 1.19
C LYS A 115 -12.03 1.56 1.83
N ALA A 116 -11.88 0.47 1.07
CA ALA A 116 -11.89 -0.88 1.63
C ALA A 116 -10.70 -1.08 2.57
N THR A 117 -9.49 -0.66 2.16
CA THR A 117 -8.28 -0.68 3.00
C THR A 117 -8.49 0.09 4.29
N LEU A 118 -9.00 1.33 4.23
CA LEU A 118 -9.30 2.11 5.44
C LEU A 118 -10.35 1.45 6.34
N THR A 119 -11.35 0.77 5.76
CA THR A 119 -12.32 -0.01 6.55
C THR A 119 -11.60 -1.12 7.32
N PHE A 120 -10.63 -1.81 6.71
CA PHE A 120 -9.84 -2.83 7.40
C PHE A 120 -8.87 -2.25 8.44
N VAL A 121 -8.25 -1.10 8.17
CA VAL A 121 -7.42 -0.36 9.14
C VAL A 121 -8.26 0.03 10.36
N GLN A 122 -9.42 0.66 10.14
CA GLN A 122 -10.31 1.12 11.20
C GLN A 122 -10.77 -0.01 12.12
N ASN A 123 -10.99 -1.20 11.56
CA ASN A 123 -11.41 -2.39 12.30
C ASN A 123 -10.22 -3.26 12.74
N LYS A 124 -8.98 -2.74 12.70
CA LYS A 124 -7.74 -3.45 13.10
C LYS A 124 -7.52 -4.80 12.42
N VAL A 125 -8.20 -5.07 11.30
CA VAL A 125 -8.08 -6.34 10.56
C VAL A 125 -6.66 -6.51 10.03
N LEU A 126 -6.08 -5.43 9.46
CA LEU A 126 -4.70 -5.47 8.97
C LEU A 126 -3.69 -5.71 10.10
N LEU A 127 -3.92 -5.10 11.27
CA LEU A 127 -3.08 -5.29 12.45
C LEU A 127 -3.12 -6.76 12.91
N LYS A 128 -4.31 -7.36 13.01
CA LYS A 128 -4.49 -8.75 13.40
C LYS A 128 -3.92 -9.72 12.37
N LEU A 129 -4.08 -9.45 11.07
CA LEU A 129 -3.45 -10.23 10.01
C LEU A 129 -1.93 -10.18 10.13
N TYR A 130 -1.35 -9.01 10.36
CA TYR A 130 0.08 -8.85 10.56
C TYR A 130 0.59 -9.59 11.80
N GLN A 131 -0.15 -9.54 12.91
CA GLN A 131 0.14 -10.31 14.12
C GLN A 131 0.09 -11.82 13.85
N ARG A 132 -0.89 -12.30 13.09
CA ARG A 132 -1.01 -13.72 12.70
C ARG A 132 0.07 -14.17 11.74
N LEU A 133 0.50 -13.32 10.79
CA LEU A 133 1.56 -13.65 9.83
C LEU A 133 2.92 -13.81 10.53
N ASN A 134 3.15 -13.06 11.61
CA ASN A 134 4.28 -13.29 12.52
C ASN A 134 3.99 -14.46 13.51
N ALA A 135 3.40 -15.55 13.00
CA ALA A 135 2.79 -16.66 13.73
C ALA A 135 3.64 -17.23 14.87
N VAL A 136 4.98 -17.25 14.73
CA VAL A 136 5.90 -17.72 15.79
C VAL A 136 5.74 -16.91 17.08
N VAL A 137 5.52 -15.60 16.97
CA VAL A 137 5.27 -14.74 18.15
C VAL A 137 3.89 -15.02 18.73
N PHE A 138 2.88 -15.25 17.90
CA PHE A 138 1.49 -15.39 18.35
C PHE A 138 1.21 -16.77 18.97
N GLU A 139 1.74 -17.86 18.39
CA GLU A 139 1.65 -19.21 18.94
C GLU A 139 2.35 -19.34 20.30
N ILE A 140 3.46 -18.62 20.51
CA ILE A 140 4.18 -18.58 21.79
C ILE A 140 3.45 -17.72 22.84
N VAL A 141 2.88 -16.59 22.43
CA VAL A 141 2.30 -15.60 23.38
C VAL A 141 0.88 -15.94 23.83
N CYS A 142 0.06 -16.51 22.93
CA CYS A 142 -1.36 -16.78 23.17
C CYS A 142 -1.83 -18.10 22.53
N PRO A 143 -1.47 -19.27 23.09
CA PRO A 143 -1.93 -20.58 22.58
C PRO A 143 -3.45 -20.80 22.74
N GLU A 144 -4.14 -20.01 23.57
CA GLU A 144 -5.55 -20.21 23.94
C GLU A 144 -6.51 -19.15 23.39
N LEU A 145 -6.12 -18.30 22.43
CA LEU A 145 -7.09 -17.37 21.85
C LEU A 145 -8.08 -18.17 20.97
N PRO A 146 -9.40 -18.13 21.26
CA PRO A 146 -10.39 -18.76 20.39
C PRO A 146 -10.26 -18.16 18.99
N ASP A 147 -10.56 -18.97 17.96
CA ASP A 147 -10.69 -18.53 16.57
C ASP A 147 -11.41 -17.17 16.53
N VAL A 148 -10.64 -16.08 16.39
CA VAL A 148 -11.21 -14.73 16.22
C VAL A 148 -11.72 -14.64 14.78
N LEU A 149 -12.75 -15.42 14.49
CA LEU A 149 -13.67 -15.24 13.38
C LEU A 149 -14.92 -14.47 13.83
N ASP A 150 -14.99 -14.08 15.12
CA ASP A 150 -16.05 -13.22 15.63
C ASP A 150 -15.56 -11.79 15.85
N GLU A 151 -15.47 -11.03 14.75
CA GLU A 151 -15.52 -9.56 14.80
C GLU A 151 -16.17 -9.01 13.53
N ASN A 152 -17.22 -8.20 13.72
CA ASN A 152 -18.06 -7.52 12.72
C ASN A 152 -17.98 -8.11 11.30
N MET A 153 -18.61 -9.28 11.09
CA MET A 153 -18.89 -9.84 9.76
C MET A 153 -19.36 -8.76 8.75
N ILE A 154 -20.08 -7.75 9.25
CA ILE A 154 -20.52 -6.57 8.49
C ILE A 154 -19.36 -5.74 7.89
N SER A 155 -18.23 -5.55 8.58
CA SER A 155 -17.08 -4.79 8.05
C SER A 155 -16.33 -5.58 6.97
N PHE A 156 -16.17 -6.90 7.17
CA PHE A 156 -15.63 -7.81 6.16
C PHE A 156 -16.52 -7.86 4.92
N ILE A 157 -17.85 -7.94 5.10
CA ILE A 157 -18.83 -7.85 4.01
C ILE A 157 -18.76 -6.48 3.33
N LYS A 158 -18.76 -5.37 4.08
CA LYS A 158 -18.72 -4.00 3.52
C LYS A 158 -17.42 -3.70 2.76
N GLY A 159 -16.29 -4.20 3.24
CA GLY A 159 -14.98 -4.11 2.56
C GLY A 159 -14.94 -5.02 1.34
N GLY A 160 -15.34 -6.28 1.50
CA GLY A 160 -15.42 -7.28 0.43
C GLY A 160 -16.33 -6.88 -0.73
N ILE A 161 -17.49 -6.26 -0.46
CA ILE A 161 -18.38 -5.72 -1.50
C ILE A 161 -17.66 -4.64 -2.31
N LYS A 162 -16.93 -3.72 -1.67
CA LYS A 162 -16.20 -2.66 -2.39
C LYS A 162 -15.07 -3.21 -3.25
N ILE A 163 -14.33 -4.20 -2.71
CA ILE A 163 -13.31 -4.93 -3.46
C ILE A 163 -13.93 -5.58 -4.69
N ARG A 164 -15.08 -6.25 -4.53
CA ARG A 164 -15.82 -6.86 -5.65
C ARG A 164 -16.26 -5.83 -6.69
N THR A 165 -16.89 -4.74 -6.26
CA THR A 165 -17.31 -3.67 -7.17
C THR A 165 -16.12 -3.09 -7.93
N SER A 166 -15.00 -2.82 -7.25
CA SER A 166 -13.77 -2.34 -7.88
C SER A 166 -13.24 -3.35 -8.91
N TYR A 167 -13.18 -4.64 -8.55
CA TYR A 167 -12.72 -5.69 -9.46
C TYR A 167 -13.55 -5.76 -10.74
N GLN A 168 -14.88 -5.69 -10.62
CA GLN A 168 -15.78 -5.71 -11.78
C GLN A 168 -15.56 -4.49 -12.69
N ILE A 169 -15.40 -3.31 -12.12
CA ILE A 169 -15.07 -2.10 -12.90
C ILE A 169 -13.75 -2.30 -13.65
N TYR A 170 -12.70 -2.83 -13.01
CA TYR A 170 -11.44 -3.11 -13.71
C TYR A 170 -11.59 -4.14 -14.83
N LYS A 171 -12.42 -5.18 -14.64
CA LYS A 171 -12.73 -6.16 -15.70
C LYS A 171 -13.43 -5.50 -16.89
N GLU A 172 -14.37 -4.59 -16.64
CA GLU A 172 -15.02 -3.79 -17.68
C GLU A 172 -14.00 -2.88 -18.39
N CYS A 173 -13.16 -2.16 -17.65
CA CYS A 173 -12.10 -1.32 -18.23
C CYS A 173 -11.09 -2.15 -19.05
N GLN A 174 -10.77 -3.37 -18.62
CA GLN A 174 -9.93 -4.29 -19.38
C GLN A 174 -10.58 -4.72 -20.69
N ASN A 175 -11.88 -4.97 -20.69
CA ASN A 175 -12.60 -5.27 -21.93
C ASN A 175 -12.58 -4.07 -22.90
N VAL A 176 -12.75 -2.85 -22.38
CA VAL A 176 -12.62 -1.61 -23.16
C VAL A 176 -11.22 -1.49 -23.75
N LEU A 177 -10.17 -1.76 -22.97
CA LEU A 177 -8.79 -1.77 -23.45
C LEU A 177 -8.59 -2.77 -24.60
N ASN A 178 -9.10 -3.99 -24.46
CA ASN A 178 -8.95 -5.05 -25.47
C ASN A 178 -9.67 -4.73 -26.78
N VAL A 179 -10.83 -4.06 -26.73
CA VAL A 179 -11.58 -3.64 -27.93
C VAL A 179 -10.90 -2.47 -28.63
N ASN A 180 -10.14 -1.65 -27.91
CA ASN A 180 -9.52 -0.41 -28.40
C ASN A 180 -7.98 -0.51 -28.49
N GLN A 181 -7.43 -1.71 -28.69
CA GLN A 181 -5.97 -1.91 -28.75
C GLN A 181 -5.29 -1.05 -29.83
N ASP A 182 -5.96 -0.78 -30.95
CA ASP A 182 -5.42 0.04 -32.04
C ASP A 182 -5.24 1.53 -31.66
N LEU A 183 -5.91 1.98 -30.60
CA LEU A 183 -5.81 3.34 -30.05
C LEU A 183 -4.70 3.45 -28.98
N ALA A 184 -4.14 2.33 -28.52
CA ALA A 184 -3.19 2.25 -27.41
C ALA A 184 -1.88 3.03 -27.61
N GLY A 185 -1.55 3.39 -28.86
CA GLY A 185 -0.38 4.21 -29.18
C GLY A 185 -0.67 5.66 -29.58
N GLN A 186 -1.93 6.09 -29.67
CA GLN A 186 -2.30 7.34 -30.35
C GLN A 186 -2.65 8.50 -29.41
N SER A 187 -3.08 8.22 -28.17
CA SER A 187 -3.53 9.23 -27.20
C SER A 187 -2.79 9.10 -25.88
N ASP A 188 -2.20 10.20 -25.39
CA ASP A 188 -1.59 10.27 -24.06
C ASP A 188 -2.59 9.91 -22.94
N LEU A 189 -3.85 10.31 -23.10
CA LEU A 189 -4.92 9.99 -22.14
C LEU A 189 -5.20 8.49 -22.13
N PHE A 190 -5.29 7.87 -23.31
CA PHE A 190 -5.48 6.42 -23.40
C PHE A 190 -4.32 5.64 -22.76
N ARG A 191 -3.08 6.09 -22.94
CA ARG A 191 -1.91 5.50 -22.25
C ARG A 191 -1.99 5.63 -20.72
N GLN A 192 -2.52 6.75 -20.22
CA GLN A 192 -2.77 6.95 -18.78
C GLN A 192 -3.89 6.04 -18.25
N PHE A 193 -4.92 5.79 -19.06
CA PHE A 193 -5.99 4.82 -18.77
C PHE A 193 -5.43 3.39 -18.75
N GLU A 194 -4.70 2.99 -19.79
CA GLU A 194 -4.06 1.67 -19.90
C GLU A 194 -3.19 1.37 -18.68
N GLY A 195 -2.29 2.29 -18.31
CA GLY A 195 -1.45 2.12 -17.12
C GLY A 195 -2.26 1.87 -15.84
N GLY A 196 -3.46 2.47 -15.72
CA GLY A 196 -4.37 2.19 -14.61
C GLY A 196 -5.09 0.87 -14.66
N VAL A 197 -5.51 0.43 -15.85
CA VAL A 197 -6.08 -0.91 -16.04
C VAL A 197 -5.03 -1.97 -15.69
N LYS A 198 -3.80 -1.81 -16.18
CA LYS A 198 -2.67 -2.71 -15.91
C LYS A 198 -2.35 -2.82 -14.42
N LEU A 199 -2.27 -1.67 -13.72
CA LEU A 199 -2.10 -1.64 -12.26
C LEU A 199 -3.20 -2.42 -11.54
N GLY A 200 -4.47 -2.11 -11.82
CA GLY A 200 -5.60 -2.70 -11.12
C GLY A 200 -5.73 -4.20 -11.40
N ILE A 201 -5.81 -4.60 -12.67
CA ILE A 201 -5.93 -6.00 -13.07
C ILE A 201 -4.74 -6.82 -12.57
N GLY A 202 -3.53 -6.27 -12.72
CA GLY A 202 -2.31 -6.92 -12.27
C GLY A 202 -2.32 -7.17 -10.77
N SER A 203 -2.67 -6.14 -9.99
CA SER A 203 -2.80 -6.22 -8.53
C SER A 203 -3.87 -7.22 -8.10
N PHE A 204 -5.05 -7.21 -8.71
CA PHE A 204 -6.13 -8.14 -8.37
C PHE A 204 -5.76 -9.59 -8.65
N ASN A 205 -5.21 -9.87 -9.83
CA ASN A 205 -4.80 -11.22 -10.20
C ASN A 205 -3.70 -11.75 -9.28
N LEU A 206 -2.71 -10.90 -8.97
CA LEU A 206 -1.66 -11.23 -8.03
C LEU A 206 -2.23 -11.51 -6.63
N MET A 207 -2.99 -10.57 -6.04
CA MET A 207 -3.54 -10.71 -4.69
C MET A 207 -4.48 -11.91 -4.56
N LEU A 208 -5.33 -12.18 -5.55
CA LEU A 208 -6.22 -13.34 -5.54
C LEU A 208 -5.42 -14.66 -5.62
N SER A 209 -4.32 -14.70 -6.38
CA SER A 209 -3.45 -15.87 -6.49
C SER A 209 -2.69 -16.22 -5.20
N LEU A 210 -2.67 -15.30 -4.24
CA LEU A 210 -2.01 -15.46 -2.94
C LEU A 210 -2.95 -15.97 -1.85
N LEU A 211 -4.26 -16.02 -2.13
CA LEU A 211 -5.24 -16.51 -1.17
C LEU A 211 -5.14 -18.04 -1.03
N PRO A 212 -5.32 -18.59 0.18
CA PRO A 212 -5.43 -20.02 0.37
C PRO A 212 -6.52 -20.65 -0.50
N GLN A 213 -6.28 -21.85 -1.03
CA GLN A 213 -7.19 -22.53 -1.98
C GLN A 213 -8.64 -22.69 -1.48
N ARG A 214 -8.83 -22.75 -0.15
CA ARG A 214 -10.17 -22.82 0.45
C ARG A 214 -10.95 -21.51 0.26
N ILE A 215 -10.30 -20.36 0.42
CA ILE A 215 -10.90 -19.04 0.23
C ILE A 215 -11.08 -18.77 -1.26
N LEU A 216 -10.09 -19.11 -2.09
CA LEU A 216 -10.15 -18.91 -3.53
C LEU A 216 -11.36 -19.61 -4.16
N ARG A 217 -11.62 -20.88 -3.81
CA ARG A 217 -12.80 -21.62 -4.29
C ARG A 217 -14.15 -20.95 -3.98
N LEU A 218 -14.25 -20.28 -2.82
CA LEU A 218 -15.46 -19.55 -2.45
C LEU A 218 -15.61 -18.26 -3.26
N LEU A 219 -14.51 -17.59 -3.57
CA LEU A 219 -14.50 -16.36 -4.36
C LEU A 219 -14.71 -16.63 -5.86
N GLU A 220 -14.20 -17.74 -6.38
CA GLU A 220 -14.42 -18.23 -7.75
C GLU A 220 -15.90 -18.42 -8.05
N PHE A 221 -16.67 -18.96 -7.11
CA PHE A 221 -18.12 -19.07 -7.23
C PHE A 221 -18.82 -17.72 -7.45
N ILE A 222 -18.21 -16.62 -6.99
CA ILE A 222 -18.74 -15.24 -7.08
C ILE A 222 -18.13 -14.49 -8.28
N GLY A 223 -17.28 -15.16 -9.06
CA GLY A 223 -16.67 -14.64 -10.29
C GLY A 223 -15.29 -14.01 -10.12
N PHE A 224 -14.58 -14.28 -9.03
CA PHE A 224 -13.18 -13.90 -8.88
C PHE A 224 -12.25 -15.01 -9.34
N SER A 225 -11.28 -14.70 -10.20
CA SER A 225 -10.19 -15.61 -10.54
C SER A 225 -8.85 -14.88 -10.45
N GLY A 226 -7.86 -15.53 -9.86
CA GLY A 226 -6.50 -15.00 -9.78
C GLY A 226 -5.52 -15.83 -10.58
N ASN A 227 -4.79 -15.21 -11.50
CA ASN A 227 -3.66 -15.83 -12.19
C ASN A 227 -2.38 -15.04 -11.88
N ARG A 228 -1.43 -15.67 -11.18
CA ARG A 228 -0.21 -15.01 -10.71
C ARG A 228 0.64 -14.49 -11.87
N ASP A 229 0.94 -15.33 -12.84
CA ASP A 229 1.82 -14.98 -13.97
C ASP A 229 1.22 -13.87 -14.82
N PHE A 230 -0.09 -13.93 -15.07
CA PHE A 230 -0.82 -12.86 -15.73
C PHE A 230 -0.78 -11.57 -14.90
N GLY A 231 -1.00 -11.67 -13.58
CA GLY A 231 -0.93 -10.53 -12.68
C GLY A 231 0.43 -9.82 -12.70
N LEU A 232 1.51 -10.60 -12.63
CA LEU A 232 2.88 -10.11 -12.70
C LEU A 232 3.19 -9.50 -14.08
N SER A 233 2.77 -10.13 -15.18
CA SER A 233 2.91 -9.57 -16.53
C SER A 233 2.23 -8.20 -16.66
N GLN A 234 0.97 -8.08 -16.22
CA GLN A 234 0.25 -6.81 -16.30
C GLN A 234 0.90 -5.72 -15.45
N LEU A 235 1.38 -6.05 -14.24
CA LEU A 235 2.11 -5.09 -13.41
C LEU A 235 3.44 -4.65 -14.04
N ARG A 236 4.19 -5.55 -14.69
CA ARG A 236 5.44 -5.23 -15.39
C ARG A 236 5.20 -4.28 -16.56
N GLU A 237 4.19 -4.58 -17.38
CA GLU A 237 3.74 -3.69 -18.46
C GLU A 237 3.32 -2.33 -17.91
N GLY A 238 2.51 -2.31 -16.85
CA GLY A 238 2.13 -1.08 -16.15
C GLY A 238 3.33 -0.28 -15.64
N ALA A 239 4.32 -0.93 -15.04
CA ALA A 239 5.54 -0.31 -14.52
C ALA A 239 6.42 0.28 -15.63
N SER A 240 6.48 -0.36 -16.80
CA SER A 240 7.21 0.13 -17.97
C SER A 240 6.48 1.23 -18.74
N SER A 241 5.19 1.45 -18.48
CA SER A 241 4.39 2.48 -19.15
C SER A 241 4.85 3.89 -18.76
N GLN A 242 4.52 4.91 -19.56
CA GLN A 242 4.71 6.33 -19.21
C GLN A 242 3.40 6.90 -18.65
N SER A 243 2.90 6.33 -17.56
CA SER A 243 1.66 6.75 -16.90
C SER A 243 1.93 7.23 -15.47
N LEU A 244 0.95 7.93 -14.89
CA LEU A 244 0.93 8.30 -13.47
C LEU A 244 1.06 7.06 -12.56
N ARG A 245 0.57 5.92 -13.03
CA ARG A 245 0.43 4.67 -12.26
C ARG A 245 1.61 3.72 -12.44
N SER A 246 2.59 4.07 -13.26
CA SER A 246 3.79 3.25 -13.48
C SER A 246 4.56 3.00 -12.20
N ILE A 247 4.78 4.05 -11.40
CA ILE A 247 5.47 3.88 -10.12
C ILE A 247 4.64 3.07 -9.12
N LEU A 248 3.31 3.21 -9.12
CA LEU A 248 2.46 2.39 -8.25
C LEU A 248 2.52 0.90 -8.63
N SER A 249 2.65 0.61 -9.93
CA SER A 249 2.86 -0.76 -10.43
C SER A 249 4.22 -1.30 -10.01
N ALA A 250 5.28 -0.49 -10.14
CA ALA A 250 6.62 -0.82 -9.66
C ALA A 250 6.66 -1.05 -8.15
N LEU A 251 6.02 -0.19 -7.35
CA LEU A 251 5.91 -0.33 -5.90
C LEU A 251 5.12 -1.59 -5.49
N THR A 252 4.11 -1.98 -6.27
CA THR A 252 3.35 -3.23 -6.05
C THR A 252 4.24 -4.46 -6.28
N LEU A 253 5.02 -4.48 -7.36
CA LEU A 253 6.00 -5.53 -7.63
C LEU A 253 7.12 -5.56 -6.58
N LEU A 254 7.63 -4.41 -6.17
CA LEU A 254 8.62 -4.29 -5.10
C LEU A 254 8.08 -4.87 -3.79
N PHE A 255 6.86 -4.51 -3.40
CA PHE A 255 6.22 -5.06 -2.21
C PHE A 255 6.04 -6.58 -2.30
N TYR A 256 5.63 -7.08 -3.47
CA TYR A 256 5.52 -8.51 -3.72
C TYR A 256 6.86 -9.25 -3.50
N HIS A 257 7.90 -8.82 -4.20
CA HIS A 257 9.20 -9.50 -4.19
C HIS A 257 9.97 -9.35 -2.87
N THR A 258 9.76 -8.26 -2.11
CA THR A 258 10.56 -7.96 -0.91
C THR A 258 9.86 -8.24 0.43
N TYR A 259 8.53 -8.38 0.43
CA TYR A 259 7.74 -8.65 1.63
C TYR A 259 6.80 -9.83 1.46
N VAL A 260 5.93 -9.82 0.45
CA VAL A 260 4.86 -10.83 0.33
C VAL A 260 5.41 -12.24 0.17
N SER A 261 6.36 -12.44 -0.75
CA SER A 261 6.97 -13.77 -0.98
C SER A 261 7.73 -14.29 0.25
N LEU A 262 8.29 -13.38 1.07
CA LEU A 262 8.97 -13.73 2.31
C LEU A 262 7.97 -14.13 3.40
N ILE A 263 6.94 -13.30 3.61
CA ILE A 263 5.91 -13.51 4.63
C ILE A 263 5.14 -14.81 4.39
N LEU A 264 4.82 -15.10 3.12
CA LEU A 264 4.13 -16.33 2.75
C LEU A 264 5.06 -17.55 2.66
N GLY A 265 6.36 -17.36 2.83
CA GLY A 265 7.36 -18.43 2.75
C GLY A 265 7.42 -19.12 1.39
N THR A 266 7.00 -18.46 0.31
CA THR A 266 6.97 -19.08 -1.03
C THR A 266 8.36 -19.20 -1.65
N GLY A 267 9.30 -18.36 -1.22
CA GLY A 267 10.64 -18.28 -1.81
C GLY A 267 10.67 -17.70 -3.23
N GLU A 268 9.54 -17.23 -3.76
CA GLU A 268 9.39 -16.71 -5.14
C GLU A 268 9.83 -15.23 -5.27
N GLY A 269 10.61 -14.71 -4.33
CA GLY A 269 11.10 -13.33 -4.37
C GLY A 269 12.17 -13.14 -5.45
N ASN A 270 11.99 -12.17 -6.35
CA ASN A 270 12.96 -11.86 -7.41
C ASN A 270 13.69 -10.55 -7.09
N LEU A 271 14.85 -10.65 -6.43
CA LEU A 271 15.64 -9.48 -6.03
C LEU A 271 16.34 -8.79 -7.21
N VAL A 272 16.58 -9.51 -8.32
CA VAL A 272 17.17 -8.91 -9.54
C VAL A 272 16.14 -7.99 -10.19
N GLU A 273 14.91 -8.47 -10.32
CA GLU A 273 13.80 -7.66 -10.81
C GLU A 273 13.48 -6.49 -9.87
N ALA A 274 13.49 -6.70 -8.55
CA ALA A 274 13.29 -5.63 -7.59
C ALA A 274 14.32 -4.49 -7.74
N GLU A 275 15.60 -4.82 -7.97
CA GLU A 275 16.64 -3.81 -8.22
C GLU A 275 16.39 -3.06 -9.53
N ALA A 276 16.12 -3.78 -10.62
CA ALA A 276 15.87 -3.18 -11.93
C ALA A 276 14.63 -2.25 -11.93
N LEU A 277 13.58 -2.62 -11.19
CA LEU A 277 12.38 -1.79 -11.03
C LEU A 277 12.66 -0.48 -10.27
N LEU A 278 13.61 -0.51 -9.31
CA LEU A 278 13.90 0.64 -8.45
C LEU A 278 14.93 1.60 -9.06
N GLU A 279 15.86 1.10 -9.87
CA GLU A 279 16.98 1.84 -10.44
C GLU A 279 16.58 3.18 -11.11
N PRO A 280 15.56 3.26 -11.98
CA PRO A 280 15.17 4.53 -12.59
C PRO A 280 14.73 5.58 -11.55
N TYR A 281 14.13 5.14 -10.45
CA TYR A 281 13.64 5.99 -9.38
C TYR A 281 14.74 6.43 -8.41
N GLN A 282 15.82 5.66 -8.27
CA GLN A 282 17.01 6.08 -7.52
C GLN A 282 17.67 7.31 -8.15
N HIS A 283 17.74 7.35 -9.48
CA HIS A 283 18.25 8.53 -10.19
C HIS A 283 17.29 9.71 -10.13
N LYS A 284 15.98 9.45 -10.27
CA LYS A 284 14.97 10.52 -10.30
C LYS A 284 14.68 11.12 -8.93
N TYR A 285 14.73 10.33 -7.87
CA TYR A 285 14.39 10.70 -6.50
C TYR A 285 15.45 10.21 -5.50
N PRO A 286 16.70 10.68 -5.61
CA PRO A 286 17.83 10.13 -4.85
C PRO A 286 17.68 10.27 -3.32
N LYS A 287 16.90 11.27 -2.87
CA LYS A 287 16.61 11.50 -1.44
C LYS A 287 15.17 11.12 -1.06
N GLY A 288 14.42 10.53 -1.97
CA GLY A 288 13.04 10.11 -1.72
C GLY A 288 13.00 9.00 -0.70
N SER A 289 12.28 9.20 0.41
CA SER A 289 12.23 8.24 1.52
C SER A 289 11.74 6.85 1.10
N ILE A 290 10.72 6.77 0.24
CA ILE A 290 10.22 5.50 -0.32
C ILE A 290 11.34 4.78 -1.10
N ILE A 291 12.12 5.53 -1.88
CA ILE A 291 13.18 4.97 -2.72
C ILE A 291 14.37 4.52 -1.87
N LEU A 292 14.78 5.33 -0.89
CA LEU A 292 15.82 4.98 0.08
C LEU A 292 15.43 3.75 0.90
N PHE A 293 14.17 3.68 1.36
CA PHE A 293 13.64 2.54 2.10
C PHE A 293 13.72 1.24 1.30
N TYR A 294 13.22 1.22 0.05
CA TYR A 294 13.32 0.02 -0.78
C TYR A 294 14.76 -0.32 -1.16
N THR A 295 15.63 0.67 -1.34
CA THR A 295 17.07 0.46 -1.57
C THR A 295 17.72 -0.27 -0.39
N ALA A 296 17.40 0.18 0.84
CA ALA A 296 17.87 -0.43 2.07
C ALA A 296 17.29 -1.85 2.28
N ARG A 297 16.00 -2.03 1.96
CA ARG A 297 15.32 -3.33 2.07
C ARG A 297 15.93 -4.38 1.14
N ILE A 298 16.18 -4.02 -0.12
CA ILE A 298 16.84 -4.92 -1.07
C ILE A 298 18.26 -5.25 -0.59
N ALA A 299 19.02 -4.26 -0.09
CA ALA A 299 20.35 -4.50 0.48
C ALA A 299 20.31 -5.48 1.67
N THR A 300 19.30 -5.35 2.54
CA THR A 300 19.06 -6.26 3.67
C THR A 300 18.82 -7.69 3.17
N LEU A 301 17.95 -7.87 2.17
CA LEU A 301 17.63 -9.18 1.60
C LEU A 301 18.80 -9.81 0.85
N ARG A 302 19.77 -9.02 0.37
CA ARG A 302 21.05 -9.51 -0.18
C ARG A 302 22.13 -9.75 0.87
N GLY A 303 21.85 -9.50 2.15
CA GLY A 303 22.83 -9.63 3.23
C GLY A 303 23.87 -8.50 3.27
N ASN A 304 23.69 -7.41 2.52
CA ASN A 304 24.55 -6.24 2.60
C ASN A 304 24.04 -5.29 3.70
N PHE A 305 24.27 -5.69 4.95
CA PHE A 305 23.77 -4.98 6.13
C PHE A 305 24.40 -3.59 6.30
N GLU A 306 25.66 -3.39 5.93
CA GLU A 306 26.31 -2.07 5.97
C GLU A 306 25.59 -1.05 5.07
N LYS A 307 25.35 -1.44 3.81
CA LYS A 307 24.60 -0.59 2.87
C LYS A 307 23.16 -0.38 3.35
N ALA A 308 22.52 -1.42 3.90
CA ALA A 308 21.17 -1.32 4.42
C ALA A 308 21.07 -0.29 5.55
N ARG A 309 21.94 -0.38 6.56
CA ARG A 309 21.98 0.57 7.69
C ARG A 309 22.15 2.01 7.21
N ALA A 310 23.17 2.26 6.40
CA ALA A 310 23.45 3.59 5.86
C ALA A 310 22.24 4.18 5.11
N ARG A 311 21.51 3.36 4.33
CA ARG A 311 20.35 3.82 3.56
C ARG A 311 19.09 4.01 4.41
N TYR A 312 18.88 3.20 5.45
CA TYR A 312 17.79 3.45 6.40
C TYR A 312 18.03 4.73 7.22
N GLU A 313 19.27 4.99 7.65
CA GLU A 313 19.64 6.24 8.34
C GLU A 313 19.52 7.46 7.42
N GLU A 314 19.92 7.33 6.15
CA GLU A 314 19.67 8.35 5.12
C GLU A 314 18.17 8.60 4.93
N CYS A 315 17.36 7.54 4.88
CA CYS A 315 15.90 7.65 4.81
C CYS A 315 15.32 8.45 5.99
N ILE A 316 15.76 8.14 7.22
CA ILE A 316 15.34 8.85 8.43
C ILE A 316 15.72 10.34 8.36
N SER A 317 16.95 10.66 7.95
CA SER A 317 17.42 12.05 7.86
C SER A 317 16.82 12.83 6.69
N SER A 318 16.28 12.16 5.66
CA SER A 318 15.75 12.79 4.45
C SER A 318 14.44 13.59 4.65
N GLN A 319 13.72 13.37 5.75
CA GLN A 319 12.43 14.02 6.02
C GLN A 319 12.10 14.03 7.52
N GLN A 320 11.27 14.99 7.95
CA GLN A 320 10.79 15.09 9.35
C GLN A 320 9.27 15.26 9.46
N GLU A 321 8.56 15.37 8.34
CA GLU A 321 7.10 15.57 8.32
C GLU A 321 6.36 14.31 8.81
N TRP A 322 6.78 13.12 8.36
CA TRP A 322 6.09 11.85 8.61
C TRP A 322 6.99 10.90 9.42
N LYS A 323 6.88 10.99 10.75
CA LYS A 323 7.63 10.14 11.69
C LYS A 323 7.39 8.63 11.50
N GLN A 324 6.25 8.26 10.93
CA GLN A 324 5.90 6.86 10.68
C GLN A 324 6.86 6.20 9.67
N ILE A 325 7.41 6.97 8.73
CA ILE A 325 8.48 6.48 7.85
C ILE A 325 9.74 6.16 8.66
N HIS A 326 10.04 6.95 9.70
CA HIS A 326 11.14 6.63 10.62
C HIS A 326 10.86 5.34 11.37
N HIS A 327 9.62 5.13 11.83
CA HIS A 327 9.23 3.88 12.50
C HIS A 327 9.39 2.65 11.59
N LEU A 328 9.08 2.76 10.30
CA LEU A 328 9.38 1.69 9.33
C LEU A 328 10.89 1.41 9.24
N CYS A 329 11.72 2.46 9.23
CA CYS A 329 13.17 2.30 9.23
C CYS A 329 13.69 1.72 10.54
N TYR A 330 13.15 2.12 11.70
CA TYR A 330 13.51 1.57 13.01
C TYR A 330 13.21 0.08 13.08
N TRP A 331 12.08 -0.36 12.51
CA TRP A 331 11.73 -1.77 12.42
C TRP A 331 12.78 -2.57 11.63
N GLU A 332 13.16 -2.07 10.46
CA GLU A 332 14.15 -2.75 9.63
C GLU A 332 15.57 -2.68 10.21
N LEU A 333 15.95 -1.57 10.85
CA LEU A 333 17.23 -1.42 11.54
C LEU A 333 17.31 -2.35 12.76
N MET A 334 16.23 -2.49 13.53
CA MET A 334 16.14 -3.46 14.63
C MET A 334 16.48 -4.87 14.15
N TRP A 335 15.89 -5.32 13.04
CA TRP A 335 16.18 -6.62 12.45
C TRP A 335 17.58 -6.72 11.86
N THR A 336 18.04 -5.68 11.16
CA THR A 336 19.40 -5.62 10.60
C THR A 336 20.46 -5.83 11.68
N HIS A 337 20.35 -5.10 12.80
CA HIS A 337 21.22 -5.28 13.96
C HIS A 337 21.06 -6.66 14.61
N SER A 338 19.82 -7.17 14.70
CA SER A 338 19.55 -8.50 15.26
C SER A 338 20.21 -9.61 14.44
N TYR A 339 20.19 -9.52 13.10
CA TYR A 339 20.86 -10.49 12.22
C TYR A 339 22.39 -10.51 12.40
N GLN A 340 22.96 -9.37 12.79
CA GLN A 340 24.38 -9.22 13.10
C GLN A 340 24.73 -9.48 14.57
N GLN A 341 23.74 -9.87 15.40
CA GLN A 341 23.89 -10.07 16.85
C GLN A 341 24.31 -8.79 17.62
N GLU A 342 24.02 -7.62 17.07
CA GLU A 342 24.28 -6.32 17.70
C GLU A 342 23.10 -5.93 18.62
N TRP A 343 22.88 -6.73 19.67
CA TRP A 343 21.67 -6.70 20.49
C TRP A 343 21.37 -5.36 21.15
N GLN A 344 22.40 -4.60 21.56
CA GLN A 344 22.22 -3.30 22.19
C GLN A 344 21.62 -2.26 21.22
N GLN A 345 22.03 -2.29 19.95
CA GLN A 345 21.47 -1.40 18.92
C GLN A 345 20.07 -1.87 18.49
N ALA A 346 19.87 -3.18 18.37
CA ALA A 346 18.55 -3.75 18.13
C ALA A 346 17.56 -3.32 19.23
N TYR A 347 17.98 -3.40 20.51
CA TYR A 347 17.19 -2.97 21.66
C TYR A 347 16.80 -1.49 21.58
N ARG A 348 17.74 -0.61 21.20
CA ARG A 348 17.48 0.83 21.05
C ARG A 348 16.31 1.09 20.10
N TYR A 349 16.30 0.45 18.93
CA TYR A 349 15.21 0.62 17.97
C TYR A 349 13.91 -0.05 18.43
N ALA A 350 13.98 -1.21 19.08
CA ALA A 350 12.82 -1.87 19.66
C ALA A 350 12.15 -1.01 20.74
N ASP A 351 12.94 -0.34 21.57
CA ASP A 351 12.47 0.57 22.62
C ASP A 351 11.84 1.85 22.03
N LEU A 352 12.45 2.45 21.01
CA LEU A 352 11.85 3.58 20.27
C LEU A 352 10.49 3.20 19.68
N LEU A 353 10.40 2.06 19.01
CA LEU A 353 9.13 1.55 18.47
C LEU A 353 8.08 1.32 19.57
N CYS A 354 8.49 0.75 20.70
CA CYS A 354 7.61 0.57 21.85
C CYS A 354 7.08 1.92 22.35
N LYS A 355 7.91 2.95 22.44
CA LYS A 355 7.55 4.25 23.01
C LYS A 355 6.70 5.10 22.06
N GLU A 356 7.00 5.05 20.76
CA GLU A 356 6.47 6.01 19.81
C GLU A 356 5.40 5.44 18.87
N SER A 357 5.48 4.17 18.49
CA SER A 357 4.61 3.60 17.46
C SER A 357 3.31 3.05 18.05
N ARG A 358 2.20 3.33 17.35
CA ARG A 358 0.86 2.86 17.69
C ARG A 358 0.40 1.64 16.90
N TRP A 359 1.22 1.16 15.96
CA TRP A 359 0.82 0.11 15.03
C TRP A 359 0.50 -1.20 15.77
N SER A 360 1.45 -1.80 16.48
CA SER A 360 1.25 -3.04 17.23
C SER A 360 2.06 -3.03 18.53
N LYS A 361 1.50 -2.47 19.60
CA LYS A 361 2.18 -2.39 20.90
C LYS A 361 2.58 -3.78 21.41
N ALA A 362 1.74 -4.79 21.21
CA ALA A 362 2.03 -6.17 21.59
C ALA A 362 3.29 -6.71 20.88
N ILE A 363 3.41 -6.52 19.56
CA ILE A 363 4.58 -6.99 18.81
C ILE A 363 5.83 -6.25 19.27
N TYR A 364 5.78 -4.93 19.42
CA TYR A 364 6.97 -4.17 19.81
C TYR A 364 7.46 -4.55 21.21
N VAL A 365 6.54 -4.71 22.18
CA VAL A 365 6.90 -5.14 23.54
C VAL A 365 7.47 -6.56 23.54
N TYR A 366 6.87 -7.47 22.78
CA TYR A 366 7.39 -8.83 22.65
C TYR A 366 8.81 -8.83 22.05
N GLN A 367 9.02 -8.11 20.93
CA GLN A 367 10.33 -8.05 20.29
C GLN A 367 11.38 -7.40 21.18
N LYS A 368 11.00 -6.33 21.91
CA LYS A 368 11.85 -5.73 22.92
C LYS A 368 12.27 -6.76 23.97
N ALA A 369 11.33 -7.50 24.56
CA ALA A 369 11.62 -8.54 25.55
C ALA A 369 12.51 -9.66 24.99
N ALA A 370 12.23 -10.12 23.77
CA ALA A 370 13.01 -11.15 23.08
C ALA A 370 14.46 -10.68 22.83
N ILE A 371 14.66 -9.46 22.35
CA ILE A 371 16.01 -8.90 22.13
C ILE A 371 16.78 -8.76 23.44
N ILE A 372 16.15 -8.25 24.51
CA ILE A 372 16.80 -8.15 25.83
C ILE A 372 17.21 -9.54 26.33
N SER A 373 16.42 -10.58 26.07
CA SER A 373 16.74 -11.96 26.45
C SER A 373 17.99 -12.53 25.77
N MET A 374 18.42 -11.92 24.65
CA MET A 374 19.64 -12.30 23.94
C MET A 374 20.87 -11.49 24.41
N MET A 375 20.69 -10.50 25.28
CA MET A 375 21.77 -9.63 25.80
C MET A 375 22.51 -10.27 27.00
N SER A 376 23.69 -9.73 27.31
CA SER A 376 24.43 -10.10 28.52
C SER A 376 23.71 -9.60 29.78
N GLU A 377 23.85 -10.28 30.92
CA GLU A 377 23.25 -9.83 32.19
C GLU A 377 23.66 -8.41 32.59
N GLU A 378 24.90 -8.01 32.27
CA GLU A 378 25.40 -6.66 32.53
C GLU A 378 24.62 -5.62 31.71
N ASP A 379 24.42 -5.89 30.42
CA ASP A 379 23.70 -4.96 29.55
C ASP A 379 22.21 -4.92 29.86
N VAL A 380 21.60 -6.06 30.23
CA VAL A 380 20.22 -6.11 30.75
C VAL A 380 20.08 -5.20 31.97
N LYS A 381 20.99 -5.27 32.95
CA LYS A 381 20.96 -4.38 34.12
C LYS A 381 21.03 -2.90 33.74
N LYS A 382 21.78 -2.52 32.70
CA LYS A 382 21.86 -1.13 32.20
C LYS A 382 20.53 -0.62 31.63
N THR A 383 19.68 -1.52 31.11
CA THR A 383 18.36 -1.14 30.60
C THR A 383 17.36 -0.79 31.71
N GLY A 384 17.50 -1.38 32.90
CA GLY A 384 16.54 -1.26 33.99
C GLY A 384 15.19 -1.96 33.75
N GLU A 385 15.10 -2.79 32.71
CA GLU A 385 13.88 -3.50 32.33
C GLU A 385 13.76 -4.85 33.05
N ASP A 386 12.53 -5.27 33.35
CA ASP A 386 12.21 -6.63 33.80
C ASP A 386 11.67 -7.44 32.61
N ILE A 387 12.46 -8.40 32.15
CA ILE A 387 12.15 -9.24 30.98
C ILE A 387 10.84 -10.02 31.18
N VAL A 388 10.62 -10.54 32.38
CA VAL A 388 9.44 -11.37 32.68
C VAL A 388 8.18 -10.51 32.68
N GLU A 389 8.24 -9.34 33.30
CA GLU A 389 7.14 -8.38 33.28
C GLU A 389 6.85 -7.85 31.86
N LEU A 390 7.90 -7.61 31.06
CA LEU A 390 7.71 -7.25 29.65
C LEU A 390 6.94 -8.33 28.90
N PHE A 391 7.33 -9.61 29.00
CA PHE A 391 6.60 -10.71 28.36
C PHE A 391 5.16 -10.84 28.88
N ARG A 392 4.93 -10.69 30.19
CA ARG A 392 3.58 -10.72 30.79
C ARG A 392 2.69 -9.59 30.26
N SER A 393 3.26 -8.40 30.10
CA SER A 393 2.52 -7.21 29.62
C SER A 393 2.06 -7.32 28.16
N VAL A 394 2.67 -8.20 27.35
CA VAL A 394 2.27 -8.38 25.93
C VAL A 394 0.78 -8.72 25.81
N ARG A 395 0.25 -9.59 26.68
CA ARG A 395 -1.17 -10.01 26.65
C ARG A 395 -2.14 -8.84 26.87
N LEU A 396 -1.75 -7.84 27.66
CA LEU A 396 -2.53 -6.62 27.88
C LEU A 396 -2.68 -5.79 26.61
N HIS A 397 -1.76 -5.94 25.65
CA HIS A 397 -1.74 -5.21 24.39
C HIS A 397 -2.35 -5.97 23.21
N VAL A 398 -2.61 -7.28 23.34
CA VAL A 398 -3.28 -8.09 22.29
C VAL A 398 -4.79 -7.85 22.28
N SER A 399 -5.36 -7.50 23.44
CA SER A 399 -6.82 -7.39 23.66
C SER A 399 -7.40 -6.01 23.33
N CYS A 400 -6.55 -5.02 23.00
CA CYS A 400 -6.94 -3.63 22.75
C CYS A 400 -6.96 -3.32 21.26
#